data_AF-C7JES6-F1
#
_entry.id   AF-C7JES6-F1
#
_cell.length_a   1.000
_cell.length_b   1.000
_cell.length_c   1.000
_cell.angle_alpha   90.00
_cell.angle_beta   90.00
_cell.angle_gamma   90.00
#
_symmetry.space_group_name_H-M   'P 1'
#
loop_
_entity.id
_entity.type
_entity.pdbx_description
1 polymer ?
#
loop_
_entity_poly.entity_id
_entity_poly.type
_entity_poly.pdbx_seq_one_letter_code
_entity_poly.pdbx_strand_id
1 'polypeptide(L)'
;MTSLPACLRLARTEQVGPRTWRKLVDKYGSAAEALEALPYLPVRGRNQPVIPPMDVVMREIDATLQMGGCFLTLFDADYPAFLRQIPDAPPVLSVLGDVSCLSRAGVSIVGARNASAQGMRLAESLATELVEAGLTVISGLARGIDKAAHKGALHRQGCTIAAIAGGLDCPYPPENASLQAEIAQKGAVVTEAPLGTAPLALQLHFVS
;
A
#
# COMPACT_ATOMS: atom_id res chain seq x y z
N MET A 1 -12.07 19.32 8.58
CA MET A 1 -10.66 19.00 8.26
C MET A 1 -10.36 17.65 8.86
N THR A 2 -10.17 16.61 8.03
CA THR A 2 -9.94 15.25 8.54
C THR A 2 -8.46 15.10 8.89
N SER A 3 -8.13 14.77 10.13
CA SER A 3 -6.74 14.61 10.57
C SER A 3 -6.22 13.20 10.26
N LEU A 4 -4.95 13.07 9.84
CA LEU A 4 -4.29 11.78 9.58
C LEU A 4 -4.47 10.79 10.75
N PRO A 5 -4.25 11.17 12.03
CA PRO A 5 -4.49 10.27 13.15
C PRO A 5 -5.93 9.74 13.22
N ALA A 6 -6.94 10.56 12.91
CA ALA A 6 -8.32 10.09 12.88
C ALA A 6 -8.59 9.13 11.72
N CYS A 7 -8.09 9.44 10.52
CA CYS A 7 -8.18 8.56 9.35
C CYS A 7 -7.57 7.19 9.64
N LEU A 8 -6.35 7.18 10.17
CA LEU A 8 -5.60 5.96 10.46
C LEU A 8 -6.24 5.18 11.62
N ARG A 9 -6.66 5.83 12.71
CA ARG A 9 -7.40 5.16 13.81
C ARG A 9 -8.68 4.49 13.33
N LEU A 10 -9.46 5.17 12.48
CA LEU A 10 -10.66 4.57 11.93
C LEU A 10 -10.32 3.38 11.01
N ALA A 11 -9.27 3.49 10.19
CA ALA A 11 -8.80 2.42 9.31
C ALA A 11 -8.20 1.21 10.06
N ARG A 12 -7.68 1.42 11.28
CA ARG A 12 -7.12 0.39 12.15
C ARG A 12 -8.16 -0.20 13.13
N THR A 13 -9.40 0.31 13.10
CA THR A 13 -10.48 -0.26 13.91
C THR A 13 -10.89 -1.62 13.36
N GLU A 14 -10.99 -2.63 14.24
CA GLU A 14 -11.41 -3.97 13.85
C GLU A 14 -12.80 -3.92 13.15
N GLN A 15 -12.99 -4.74 12.12
CA GLN A 15 -14.23 -4.81 11.32
C GLN A 15 -14.50 -3.56 10.43
N VAL A 16 -13.64 -2.53 10.47
CA VAL A 16 -13.73 -1.35 9.59
C VAL A 16 -12.80 -1.53 8.39
N GLY A 17 -13.28 -2.26 7.38
CA GLY A 17 -12.61 -2.32 6.07
C GLY A 17 -12.82 -1.05 5.23
N PRO A 18 -12.13 -0.89 4.09
CA PRO A 18 -12.16 0.33 3.26
C PRO A 18 -13.57 0.80 2.87
N ARG A 19 -14.46 -0.13 2.51
CA ARG A 19 -15.86 0.18 2.17
C ARG A 19 -16.66 0.70 3.36
N THR A 20 -16.44 0.12 4.54
CA THR A 20 -17.11 0.56 5.77
C THR A 20 -16.57 1.91 6.21
N TRP A 21 -15.25 2.09 6.14
CA TRP A 21 -14.60 3.36 6.42
C TRP A 21 -15.20 4.51 5.59
N ARG A 22 -15.30 4.32 4.26
CA ARG A 22 -15.86 5.34 3.35
C ARG A 22 -17.31 5.67 3.71
N LYS A 23 -18.15 4.65 3.92
CA LYS A 23 -19.55 4.84 4.35
C LYS A 23 -19.68 5.62 5.66
N LEU A 24 -18.79 5.38 6.62
CA LEU A 24 -18.81 6.08 7.89
C LEU A 24 -18.43 7.55 7.71
N VAL A 25 -17.37 7.84 6.95
CA VAL A 25 -16.96 9.23 6.71
C VAL A 25 -18.00 9.99 5.87
N ASP A 26 -18.57 9.37 4.84
CA ASP A 26 -19.63 9.98 4.03
C ASP A 26 -20.88 10.30 4.88
N LYS A 27 -21.20 9.43 5.85
CA LYS A 27 -22.37 9.60 6.72
C LYS A 27 -22.15 10.66 7.80
N TYR A 28 -20.97 10.70 8.42
CA TYR A 28 -20.70 11.52 9.60
C TYR A 28 -19.91 12.79 9.31
N GLY A 29 -19.41 12.97 8.08
CA GLY A 29 -18.69 14.17 7.64
C GLY A 29 -17.17 14.06 7.75
N SER A 30 -16.66 13.36 8.75
CA SER A 30 -15.22 13.14 8.95
C SER A 30 -14.89 11.83 9.66
N ALA A 31 -13.62 11.41 9.60
CA ALA A 31 -13.14 10.25 10.35
C ALA A 31 -13.22 10.46 11.89
N ALA A 32 -13.06 11.70 12.36
CA ALA A 32 -13.16 12.01 13.79
C ALA A 32 -14.61 11.85 14.30
N GLU A 33 -15.58 12.44 13.60
CA GLU A 33 -17.01 12.30 13.93
C GLU A 33 -17.48 10.85 13.79
N ALA A 34 -16.96 10.13 12.79
CA ALA A 34 -17.23 8.70 12.64
C ALA A 34 -16.73 7.86 13.84
N LEU A 35 -15.54 8.17 14.38
CA LEU A 35 -14.99 7.50 15.57
C LEU A 35 -15.82 7.78 16.82
N GLU A 36 -16.34 9.01 16.99
CA GLU A 36 -17.23 9.36 18.10
C GLU A 36 -18.57 8.65 18.00
N ALA A 37 -19.10 8.47 16.78
CA ALA A 37 -20.36 7.78 16.55
C ALA A 37 -20.25 6.25 16.66
N LEU A 38 -19.06 5.68 16.40
CA LEU A 38 -18.86 4.24 16.26
C LEU A 38 -19.33 3.40 17.46
N PRO A 39 -19.06 3.79 18.74
CA PRO A 39 -19.53 3.04 19.90
C PRO A 39 -21.06 2.96 20.00
N TYR A 40 -21.79 3.91 19.42
CA TYR A 40 -23.25 3.97 19.50
C TYR A 40 -23.93 3.26 18.32
N LEU A 41 -23.17 2.73 17.37
CA LEU A 41 -23.72 1.99 16.23
C LEU A 41 -24.18 0.59 16.65
N PRO A 42 -25.26 0.06 16.03
CA PRO A 42 -25.65 -1.31 16.25
C PRO A 42 -24.52 -2.26 15.82
N VAL A 43 -24.21 -3.21 16.71
CA VAL A 43 -23.10 -4.17 16.52
C VAL A 43 -23.34 -4.97 15.24
N ARG A 44 -22.41 -4.89 14.29
CA ARG A 44 -22.39 -5.74 13.10
C ARG A 44 -21.51 -6.96 13.35
N GLY A 45 -22.01 -7.93 14.11
CA GLY A 45 -21.27 -9.15 14.43
C GLY A 45 -21.48 -9.60 15.88
N ARG A 46 -20.53 -10.38 16.41
CA ARG A 46 -20.59 -10.91 17.78
C ARG A 46 -20.21 -9.85 18.84
N ASN A 47 -19.28 -8.94 18.53
CA ASN A 47 -18.72 -7.98 19.48
C ASN A 47 -18.65 -6.56 18.90
N GLN A 48 -18.71 -5.54 19.77
CA GLN A 48 -18.50 -4.13 19.43
C GLN A 48 -17.09 -3.92 18.88
N PRO A 49 -16.90 -3.08 17.83
CA PRO A 49 -15.59 -2.83 17.27
C PRO A 49 -14.64 -2.20 18.30
N VAL A 50 -13.43 -2.76 18.42
CA VAL A 50 -12.39 -2.22 19.30
C VAL A 50 -11.66 -1.10 18.57
N ILE A 51 -11.86 0.14 19.02
CA ILE A 51 -11.19 1.32 18.48
C ILE A 51 -9.78 1.40 19.07
N PRO A 52 -8.71 1.51 18.25
CA PRO A 52 -7.36 1.61 18.78
C PRO A 52 -7.17 2.90 19.58
N PRO A 53 -6.48 2.83 20.73
CA PRO A 53 -6.04 4.00 21.48
C PRO A 53 -5.23 4.97 20.60
N MET A 54 -5.29 6.27 20.92
CA MET A 54 -4.59 7.29 20.15
C MET A 54 -3.07 7.09 20.15
N ASP A 55 -2.49 6.72 21.29
CA ASP A 55 -1.05 6.51 21.46
C ASP A 55 -0.51 5.35 20.60
N VAL A 56 -1.31 4.32 20.35
CA VAL A 56 -0.94 3.20 19.46
C VAL A 56 -0.77 3.71 18.03
N VAL A 57 -1.71 4.52 17.55
CA VAL A 57 -1.66 5.05 16.18
C VAL A 57 -0.60 6.14 16.04
N MET A 58 -0.39 6.97 17.06
CA MET A 58 0.71 7.94 17.05
C MET A 58 2.06 7.23 16.95
N ARG A 59 2.26 6.12 17.68
CA ARG A 59 3.47 5.30 17.56
C ARG A 59 3.67 4.70 16.17
N GLU A 60 2.59 4.24 15.51
CA GLU A 60 2.66 3.78 14.12
C GLU A 60 3.06 4.90 13.16
N ILE A 61 2.51 6.11 13.36
CA ILE A 61 2.85 7.29 12.56
C ILE A 61 4.33 7.63 12.74
N ASP A 62 4.77 7.79 13.99
CA ASP A 62 6.15 8.18 14.32
C ASP A 62 7.16 7.15 13.80
N ALA A 63 6.89 5.85 13.97
CA ALA A 63 7.76 4.79 13.46
C ALA A 63 7.86 4.79 11.93
N THR A 64 6.76 5.04 11.22
CA THR A 64 6.77 5.13 9.75
C THR A 64 7.58 6.34 9.28
N LEU A 65 7.42 7.49 9.92
CA LEU A 65 8.19 8.70 9.62
C LEU A 65 9.68 8.51 9.90
N GLN A 66 10.04 7.82 10.99
CA GLN A 66 11.44 7.51 11.33
C GLN A 66 12.14 6.61 10.29
N MET A 67 11.39 5.77 9.59
CA MET A 67 11.89 4.97 8.48
C MET A 67 12.06 5.77 7.17
N GLY A 68 11.66 7.05 7.15
CA GLY A 68 11.59 7.87 5.95
C GLY A 68 10.34 7.62 5.11
N GLY A 69 9.33 6.95 5.68
CA GLY A 69 8.03 6.77 5.06
C GLY A 69 7.08 7.93 5.36
N CYS A 70 5.91 7.91 4.73
CA CYS A 70 4.81 8.84 4.99
C CYS A 70 3.46 8.13 4.80
N PHE A 71 2.38 8.86 5.06
CA PHE A 71 1.02 8.40 4.81
C PHE A 71 0.30 9.32 3.85
N LEU A 72 -0.49 8.72 2.96
CA LEU A 72 -1.46 9.40 2.12
C LEU A 72 -2.85 8.93 2.49
N THR A 73 -3.75 9.85 2.76
CA THR A 73 -5.18 9.61 2.95
C THR A 73 -5.92 9.76 1.63
N LEU A 74 -7.12 9.19 1.52
CA LEU A 74 -7.98 9.37 0.34
C LEU A 74 -8.23 10.84 -0.03
N PHE A 75 -8.07 11.76 0.92
CA PHE A 75 -8.31 13.20 0.75
C PHE A 75 -7.08 13.96 0.27
N ASP A 76 -5.89 13.37 0.33
CA ASP A 76 -4.65 14.05 -0.07
C ASP A 76 -4.54 14.12 -1.59
N ALA A 77 -4.08 15.25 -2.12
CA ALA A 77 -3.95 15.49 -3.56
C ALA A 77 -3.06 14.43 -4.23
N ASP A 78 -1.99 14.02 -3.55
CA ASP A 78 -0.99 13.06 -4.04
C ASP A 78 -1.47 11.60 -3.97
N TYR A 79 -2.62 11.32 -3.36
CA TYR A 79 -3.17 9.96 -3.35
C TYR A 79 -3.51 9.52 -4.80
N PRO A 80 -3.04 8.33 -5.26
CA PRO A 80 -3.16 7.93 -6.65
C PRO A 80 -4.61 7.95 -7.17
N ALA A 81 -4.85 8.74 -8.22
CA ALA A 81 -6.20 9.05 -8.70
C ALA A 81 -6.98 7.82 -9.17
N PHE A 82 -6.32 6.86 -9.82
CA PHE A 82 -6.95 5.60 -10.23
C PHE A 82 -7.26 4.70 -9.04
N LEU A 83 -6.36 4.64 -8.04
CA LEU A 83 -6.62 3.89 -6.82
C LEU A 83 -7.80 4.48 -6.05
N ARG A 84 -7.93 5.82 -5.99
CA ARG A 84 -9.05 6.49 -5.30
C ARG A 84 -10.43 6.06 -5.83
N GLN A 85 -10.52 5.75 -7.12
CA GLN A 85 -11.76 5.43 -7.82
C GLN A 85 -12.29 4.03 -7.54
N ILE A 86 -11.45 3.10 -7.05
CA ILE A 86 -11.92 1.74 -6.78
C ILE A 86 -12.85 1.72 -5.54
N PRO A 87 -13.86 0.83 -5.49
CA PRO A 87 -14.83 0.79 -4.39
C PRO A 87 -14.21 0.53 -3.01
N ASP A 88 -13.11 -0.19 -2.97
CA ASP A 88 -12.36 -0.63 -1.78
C ASP A 88 -10.99 0.03 -1.66
N ALA A 89 -10.83 1.24 -2.22
CA ALA A 89 -9.59 2.00 -2.13
C ALA A 89 -9.16 2.18 -0.65
N PRO A 90 -7.90 1.87 -0.29
CA PRO A 90 -7.45 1.94 1.08
C PRO A 90 -7.57 3.39 1.61
N PRO A 91 -8.23 3.61 2.76
CA PRO A 91 -8.47 4.95 3.27
C PRO A 91 -7.18 5.70 3.63
N VAL A 92 -6.16 4.95 4.03
CA VAL A 92 -4.81 5.41 4.32
C VAL A 92 -3.82 4.45 3.66
N LEU A 93 -2.87 5.01 2.94
CA LEU A 93 -1.80 4.31 2.25
C LEU A 93 -0.46 4.72 2.86
N SER A 94 0.30 3.77 3.36
CA SER A 94 1.67 3.99 3.80
C SER A 94 2.59 3.93 2.59
N VAL A 95 3.53 4.87 2.48
CA VAL A 95 4.46 4.99 1.36
C VAL A 95 5.89 5.11 1.88
N LEU A 96 6.81 4.34 1.32
CA LEU A 96 8.25 4.49 1.53
C LEU A 96 8.93 4.80 0.19
N GLY A 97 9.60 5.94 0.10
CA GLY A 97 10.22 6.44 -1.14
C GLY A 97 9.53 7.67 -1.68
N ASP A 98 9.60 7.88 -3.00
CA ASP A 98 9.12 9.10 -3.64
C ASP A 98 7.63 9.01 -4.02
N VAL A 99 6.81 9.78 -3.29
CA VAL A 99 5.36 9.91 -3.52
C VAL A 99 5.03 10.39 -4.93
N SER A 100 5.89 11.21 -5.57
CA SER A 100 5.65 11.72 -6.91
C SER A 100 5.48 10.59 -7.95
N CYS A 101 6.10 9.43 -7.68
CA CYS A 101 5.99 8.24 -8.51
C CYS A 101 4.54 7.74 -8.66
N LEU A 102 3.71 7.91 -7.61
CA LEU A 102 2.33 7.41 -7.58
C LEU A 102 1.39 8.15 -8.55
N SER A 103 1.81 9.32 -9.03
CA SER A 103 1.07 10.13 -10.01
C SER A 103 1.45 9.84 -11.46
N ARG A 104 2.55 9.09 -11.69
CA ARG A 104 3.07 8.80 -13.03
C ARG A 104 2.21 7.75 -13.74
N ALA A 105 2.14 7.86 -15.07
CA ALA A 105 1.55 6.81 -15.89
C ALA A 105 2.34 5.50 -15.69
N GLY A 106 1.63 4.41 -15.40
CA GLY A 106 2.26 3.15 -15.08
C GLY A 106 1.53 1.92 -15.61
N VAL A 107 2.26 0.82 -15.68
CA VAL A 107 1.78 -0.48 -16.14
C VAL A 107 2.10 -1.51 -15.09
N SER A 108 1.09 -2.32 -14.73
CA SER A 108 1.28 -3.44 -13.81
C SER A 108 1.85 -4.64 -14.56
N ILE A 109 2.92 -5.22 -14.06
CA ILE A 109 3.43 -6.53 -14.50
C ILE A 109 3.27 -7.51 -13.34
N VAL A 110 2.48 -8.55 -13.55
CA VAL A 110 2.22 -9.59 -12.55
C VAL A 110 2.35 -10.97 -13.16
N GLY A 111 2.66 -11.97 -12.35
CA GLY A 111 2.65 -13.34 -12.82
C GLY A 111 3.05 -14.38 -11.79
N ALA A 112 3.48 -15.53 -12.28
CA ALA A 112 3.74 -16.69 -11.43
C ALA A 112 4.88 -16.46 -10.43
N ARG A 113 4.67 -16.86 -9.17
CA ARG A 113 5.71 -16.87 -8.13
C ARG A 113 6.83 -17.89 -8.42
N ASN A 114 6.50 -18.96 -9.15
CA ASN A 114 7.43 -19.99 -9.63
C ASN A 114 7.51 -19.96 -11.17
N ALA A 115 8.06 -18.87 -11.71
CA ALA A 115 8.19 -18.66 -13.14
C ALA A 115 9.44 -19.35 -13.72
N SER A 116 9.39 -19.71 -14.99
CA SER A 116 10.56 -20.23 -15.71
C SER A 116 11.63 -19.13 -15.88
N ALA A 117 12.88 -19.54 -16.07
CA ALA A 117 13.97 -18.59 -16.37
C ALA A 117 13.68 -17.74 -17.62
N GLN A 118 13.00 -18.30 -18.62
CA GLN A 118 12.59 -17.56 -19.80
C GLN A 118 11.50 -16.53 -19.49
N GLY A 119 10.50 -16.91 -18.69
CA GLY A 119 9.44 -15.99 -18.26
C GLY A 119 9.98 -14.82 -17.44
N MET A 120 10.93 -15.09 -16.53
CA MET A 120 11.60 -14.03 -15.76
C MET A 120 12.40 -13.08 -16.67
N ARG A 121 13.18 -13.61 -17.63
CA ARG A 121 13.91 -12.76 -18.59
C ARG A 121 12.98 -11.90 -19.44
N LEU A 122 11.84 -12.44 -19.87
CA LEU A 122 10.85 -11.68 -20.63
C LEU A 122 10.26 -10.54 -19.78
N ALA A 123 9.88 -10.82 -18.54
CA ALA A 123 9.36 -9.80 -17.62
C ALA A 123 10.37 -8.69 -17.34
N GLU A 124 11.64 -9.05 -17.15
CA GLU A 124 12.73 -8.09 -16.94
C GLU A 124 12.98 -7.21 -18.17
N SER A 125 13.03 -7.80 -19.37
CA SER A 125 13.18 -7.05 -20.64
C SER A 125 12.01 -6.10 -20.86
N LEU A 126 10.78 -6.60 -20.72
CA LEU A 126 9.57 -5.80 -20.90
C LEU A 126 9.51 -4.63 -19.90
N ALA A 127 9.84 -4.88 -18.64
CA ALA A 127 9.90 -3.83 -17.63
C ALA A 127 10.94 -2.76 -17.96
N THR A 128 12.10 -3.17 -18.49
CA THR A 128 13.15 -2.25 -18.95
C THR A 128 12.65 -1.37 -20.10
N GLU A 129 12.01 -1.97 -21.10
CA GLU A 129 11.46 -1.25 -22.26
C GLU A 129 10.38 -0.24 -21.83
N LEU A 130 9.51 -0.61 -20.88
CA LEU A 130 8.47 0.28 -20.36
C LEU A 130 9.05 1.48 -19.62
N VAL A 131 10.06 1.29 -18.77
CA VAL A 131 10.68 2.43 -18.07
C VAL A 131 11.49 3.33 -19.00
N GLU A 132 12.08 2.76 -20.06
CA GLU A 132 12.73 3.55 -21.13
C GLU A 132 11.74 4.35 -21.96
N ALA A 133 10.50 3.86 -22.10
CA ALA A 133 9.38 4.60 -22.67
C ALA A 133 8.77 5.66 -21.70
N GLY A 134 9.33 5.81 -20.50
CA GLY A 134 8.90 6.78 -19.51
C GLY A 134 7.74 6.35 -18.60
N LEU A 135 7.32 5.07 -18.68
CA LEU A 135 6.27 4.50 -17.84
C LEU A 135 6.83 3.98 -16.52
N THR A 136 6.03 4.00 -15.47
CA THR A 136 6.36 3.38 -14.18
C THR A 136 5.88 1.92 -14.16
N VAL A 137 6.73 1.00 -13.71
CA VAL A 137 6.33 -0.41 -13.56
C VAL A 137 5.79 -0.65 -12.15
N ILE A 138 4.61 -1.25 -12.04
CA ILE A 138 3.93 -1.56 -10.77
C ILE A 138 3.87 -3.08 -10.60
N SER A 139 4.22 -3.59 -9.42
CA SER A 139 4.16 -5.04 -9.13
C SER A 139 4.12 -5.33 -7.61
N GLY A 140 3.88 -6.58 -7.20
CA GLY A 140 3.68 -6.98 -5.81
C GLY A 140 4.94 -7.37 -5.02
N LEU A 141 6.14 -7.21 -5.58
CA LEU A 141 7.42 -7.63 -4.99
C LEU A 141 7.54 -9.12 -4.60
N ALA A 142 6.66 -9.98 -5.14
CA ALA A 142 6.72 -11.42 -4.92
C ALA A 142 7.95 -12.07 -5.59
N ARG A 143 8.09 -13.39 -5.43
CA ARG A 143 9.06 -14.19 -6.20
C ARG A 143 8.67 -14.22 -7.69
N GLY A 144 9.59 -14.66 -8.54
CA GLY A 144 9.30 -14.93 -9.95
C GLY A 144 9.13 -13.64 -10.76
N ILE A 145 7.99 -13.52 -11.44
CA ILE A 145 7.71 -12.42 -12.39
C ILE A 145 7.82 -11.05 -11.74
N ASP A 146 7.24 -10.85 -10.56
CA ASP A 146 7.24 -9.57 -9.86
C ASP A 146 8.67 -9.07 -9.55
N LYS A 147 9.51 -9.95 -9.00
CA LYS A 147 10.93 -9.67 -8.75
C LYS A 147 11.66 -9.27 -10.03
N ALA A 148 11.42 -9.99 -11.13
CA ALA A 148 12.07 -9.73 -12.41
C ALA A 148 11.61 -8.40 -13.02
N ALA A 149 10.32 -8.08 -12.91
CA ALA A 149 9.76 -6.81 -13.35
C ALA A 149 10.39 -5.62 -12.62
N HIS A 150 10.47 -5.67 -11.29
CA HIS A 150 11.13 -4.61 -10.52
C HIS A 150 12.62 -4.48 -10.88
N LYS A 151 13.34 -5.59 -11.05
CA LYS A 151 14.75 -5.55 -11.46
C LYS A 151 14.96 -4.85 -12.80
N GLY A 152 14.14 -5.18 -13.80
CA GLY A 152 14.19 -4.52 -15.11
C GLY A 152 13.82 -3.04 -15.02
N ALA A 153 12.82 -2.71 -14.20
CA ALA A 153 12.38 -1.33 -14.01
C ALA A 153 13.37 -0.44 -13.24
N LEU A 154 14.27 -1.03 -12.44
CA LEU A 154 15.36 -0.32 -11.76
C LEU A 154 16.55 -0.03 -12.67
N HIS A 155 16.53 -0.50 -13.92
CA HIS A 155 17.55 -0.19 -14.90
C HIS A 155 17.58 1.33 -15.18
N ARG A 156 18.80 1.90 -15.24
CA ARG A 156 19.06 3.33 -15.48
C ARG A 156 18.33 4.24 -14.47
N GLN A 157 17.46 5.13 -14.96
CA GLN A 157 16.67 6.09 -14.18
C GLN A 157 15.18 5.70 -14.19
N GLY A 158 14.90 4.41 -14.38
CA GLY A 158 13.53 3.89 -14.37
C GLY A 158 12.87 4.02 -13.00
N CYS A 159 11.54 4.04 -13.01
CA CYS A 159 10.71 4.17 -11.82
C CYS A 159 9.87 2.90 -11.65
N THR A 160 9.80 2.39 -10.41
CA THR A 160 8.95 1.26 -10.08
C THR A 160 8.25 1.44 -8.74
N ILE A 161 7.03 0.91 -8.64
CA ILE A 161 6.22 0.93 -7.44
C ILE A 161 5.94 -0.50 -6.98
N ALA A 162 6.34 -0.85 -5.76
CA ALA A 162 6.01 -2.11 -5.13
C ALA A 162 4.75 -1.98 -4.25
N ALA A 163 3.68 -2.69 -4.57
CA ALA A 163 2.49 -2.79 -3.73
C ALA A 163 2.56 -4.07 -2.88
N ILE A 164 2.92 -3.95 -1.60
CA ILE A 164 3.19 -5.11 -0.73
C ILE A 164 2.00 -5.44 0.17
N ALA A 165 1.88 -6.70 0.59
CA ALA A 165 0.79 -7.18 1.44
C ALA A 165 1.06 -7.02 2.96
N GLY A 166 2.33 -6.86 3.36
CA GLY A 166 2.74 -6.71 4.76
C GLY A 166 3.05 -5.27 5.14
N GLY A 167 3.49 -5.06 6.38
CA GLY A 167 4.03 -3.78 6.83
C GLY A 167 5.32 -3.41 6.10
N LEU A 168 5.61 -2.11 5.98
CA LEU A 168 6.84 -1.60 5.34
C LEU A 168 8.12 -2.13 6.01
N ASP A 169 8.04 -2.48 7.29
CA ASP A 169 9.09 -3.04 8.14
C ASP A 169 9.19 -4.58 8.10
N CYS A 170 8.29 -5.25 7.36
CA CYS A 170 8.24 -6.70 7.25
C CYS A 170 8.43 -7.18 5.78
N PRO A 171 9.63 -7.01 5.18
CA PRO A 171 9.87 -7.43 3.80
C PRO A 171 9.54 -8.90 3.57
N TYR A 172 8.76 -9.17 2.51
CA TYR A 172 8.44 -10.53 2.11
C TYR A 172 8.35 -10.67 0.58
N PRO A 173 8.98 -11.71 0.00
CA PRO A 173 9.77 -12.72 0.70
C PRO A 173 11.09 -12.13 1.25
N PRO A 174 11.68 -12.68 2.33
CA PRO A 174 12.85 -12.07 2.99
C PRO A 174 14.05 -11.85 2.06
N GLU A 175 14.25 -12.73 1.07
CA GLU A 175 15.31 -12.60 0.07
C GLU A 175 15.13 -11.42 -0.92
N ASN A 176 13.97 -10.74 -0.89
CA ASN A 176 13.72 -9.51 -1.63
C ASN A 176 13.87 -8.25 -0.76
N ALA A 177 14.33 -8.36 0.49
CA ALA A 177 14.50 -7.20 1.38
C ALA A 177 15.44 -6.13 0.79
N SER A 178 16.56 -6.54 0.16
CA SER A 178 17.46 -5.60 -0.51
C SER A 178 16.82 -4.92 -1.72
N LEU A 179 16.00 -5.66 -2.47
CA LEU A 179 15.25 -5.12 -3.61
C LEU A 179 14.18 -4.13 -3.14
N GLN A 180 13.48 -4.41 -2.04
CA GLN A 180 12.53 -3.47 -1.43
C GLN A 180 13.21 -2.14 -1.09
N ALA A 181 14.39 -2.21 -0.46
CA ALA A 181 15.17 -1.03 -0.11
C ALA A 181 15.64 -0.24 -1.35
N GLU A 182 16.04 -0.94 -2.43
CA GLU A 182 16.42 -0.29 -3.68
C GLU A 182 15.21 0.39 -4.35
N ILE A 183 14.03 -0.25 -4.35
CA ILE A 183 12.79 0.34 -4.86
C ILE A 183 12.44 1.59 -4.07
N ALA A 184 12.54 1.56 -2.73
CA ALA A 184 12.28 2.72 -1.90
C ALA A 184 13.23 3.91 -2.19
N GLN A 185 14.44 3.67 -2.70
CA GLN A 185 15.39 4.74 -3.03
C GLN A 185 15.11 5.40 -4.39
N LYS A 186 14.60 4.64 -5.38
CA LYS A 186 14.43 5.10 -6.78
C LYS A 186 12.97 5.23 -7.21
N GLY A 187 12.05 4.76 -6.41
CA GLY A 187 10.62 4.69 -6.67
C GLY A 187 9.84 4.72 -5.37
N ALA A 188 8.85 3.84 -5.23
CA ALA A 188 8.03 3.79 -4.01
C ALA A 188 7.63 2.36 -3.63
N VAL A 189 7.53 2.10 -2.33
CA VAL A 189 6.90 0.90 -1.76
C VAL A 189 5.63 1.35 -1.04
N VAL A 190 4.49 0.74 -1.35
CA VAL A 190 3.18 1.12 -0.81
C VAL A 190 2.50 -0.06 -0.15
N THR A 191 1.76 0.20 0.93
CA THR A 191 0.95 -0.79 1.65
C THR A 191 -0.20 -0.13 2.39
N GLU A 192 -1.30 -0.87 2.58
CA GLU A 192 -2.38 -0.49 3.51
C GLU A 192 -2.19 -1.10 4.90
N ALA A 193 -1.25 -2.05 5.04
CA ALA A 193 -1.04 -2.82 6.26
C ALA A 193 -0.30 -1.98 7.32
N PRO A 194 -0.63 -2.16 8.61
CA PRO A 194 0.15 -1.59 9.70
C PRO A 194 1.59 -2.10 9.72
N LEU A 195 2.50 -1.34 10.32
CA LEU A 195 3.82 -1.85 10.68
C LEU A 195 3.71 -3.11 11.56
N GLY A 196 4.67 -4.01 11.44
CA GLY A 196 4.68 -5.31 12.11
C GLY A 196 3.74 -6.36 11.48
N THR A 197 2.98 -6.01 10.44
CA THR A 197 2.07 -6.96 9.79
C THR A 197 2.86 -7.93 8.93
N ALA A 198 2.95 -9.19 9.39
CA ALA A 198 3.47 -10.27 8.58
C ALA A 198 2.51 -10.57 7.41
N PRO A 199 3.02 -10.73 6.18
CA PRO A 199 2.17 -11.06 5.04
C PRO A 199 1.60 -12.47 5.19
N LEU A 200 0.28 -12.56 5.11
CA LEU A 200 -0.44 -13.84 5.11
C LEU A 200 -0.15 -14.55 3.78
N ALA A 201 0.42 -15.77 3.85
CA ALA A 201 0.81 -16.56 2.67
C ALA A 201 -0.32 -16.78 1.64
N LEU A 202 -1.59 -16.57 2.03
CA LEU A 202 -2.80 -16.79 1.24
C LEU A 202 -3.49 -15.52 0.70
N GLN A 203 -3.03 -14.30 1.00
CA GLN A 203 -3.66 -13.06 0.50
C GLN A 203 -2.71 -12.30 -0.44
N LEU A 204 -2.59 -12.76 -1.69
CA LEU A 204 -2.20 -11.90 -2.81
C LEU A 204 -3.39 -11.80 -3.78
N HIS A 205 -4.49 -11.21 -3.33
CA HIS A 205 -5.62 -10.86 -4.19
C HIS A 205 -5.56 -9.41 -4.70
N PHE A 206 -4.49 -8.68 -4.40
CA PHE A 206 -4.19 -7.48 -5.18
C PHE A 206 -3.59 -7.93 -6.51
N VAL A 207 -4.28 -7.56 -7.59
CA VAL A 207 -4.02 -7.87 -9.00
C VAL A 207 -4.53 -9.25 -9.45
N SER A 208 -5.83 -9.31 -9.74
CA SER A 208 -6.43 -10.21 -10.73
C SER A 208 -7.40 -9.40 -11.58
#